data_AF-V1H4E8-F1
#
_entry.id   AF-V1H4E8-F1
#
_cell.length_a   1.000
_cell.length_b   1.000
_cell.length_c   1.000
_cell.angle_alpha   90.00
_cell.angle_beta   90.00
_cell.angle_gamma   90.00
#
_symmetry.space_group_name_H-M   'P 1'
#
loop_
_entity.id
_entity.type
_entity.pdbx_description
1 polymer ?
#
loop_
_entity_poly.entity_id
_entity_poly.type
_entity_poly.pdbx_seq_one_letter_code
_entity_poly.pdbx_strand_id
1 'polypeptide(L)' 'MSKIALITGANRGLGHNTALSIARQNGGIIVAYRRNTTQAEAVVAEIRTSTVISEKL' A
#
# COMPACT_ATOMS: atom_id res chain seq x y z
N MET A 1 -16.48 -3.95 -11.03
CA MET A 1 -15.76 -4.37 -9.80
C MET A 1 -14.37 -3.76 -9.82
N SER A 2 -13.97 -3.02 -8.78
CA SER A 2 -12.58 -2.57 -8.59
C SER A 2 -11.73 -3.76 -8.16
N LYS A 3 -10.59 -4.02 -8.82
CA LYS A 3 -9.68 -5.11 -8.45
C LYS A 3 -8.98 -4.76 -7.13
N ILE A 4 -8.83 -5.76 -6.25
CA ILE A 4 -8.08 -5.65 -4.99
C ILE A 4 -6.87 -6.58 -5.06
N ALA A 5 -5.68 -6.05 -4.79
CA ALA A 5 -4.43 -6.81 -4.75
C ALA A 5 -4.08 -7.22 -3.30
N LEU A 6 -3.91 -8.51 -3.06
CA LEU A 6 -3.34 -9.04 -1.82
C LEU A 6 -1.83 -9.19 -1.99
N ILE A 7 -1.04 -8.50 -1.16
CA ILE A 7 0.42 -8.50 -1.27
C ILE A 7 1.03 -9.04 0.02
N THR A 8 1.68 -10.19 -0.06
CA THR A 8 2.42 -10.78 1.07
C THR A 8 3.83 -10.21 1.18
N GLY A 9 4.30 -9.98 2.41
CA GLY A 9 5.59 -9.31 2.63
C GLY A 9 5.55 -7.82 2.25
N ALA A 10 4.36 -7.22 2.22
CA ALA A 10 4.14 -5.84 1.78
C ALA A 10 4.77 -4.78 2.69
N ASN A 11 5.21 -5.17 3.90
CA ASN A 11 5.84 -4.25 4.84
C ASN A 11 7.30 -3.88 4.49
N ARG A 12 7.91 -4.50 3.46
CA ARG A 12 9.31 -4.25 3.11
C ARG A 12 9.66 -4.64 1.67
N GLY A 13 10.81 -4.16 1.21
CA GLY A 13 11.43 -4.58 -0.05
C GLY A 13 10.50 -4.44 -1.25
N LEU A 14 10.44 -5.48 -2.09
CA LEU A 14 9.62 -5.45 -3.31
C LEU A 14 8.12 -5.33 -3.00
N GLY A 15 7.62 -6.00 -1.96
CA GLY A 15 6.19 -5.97 -1.61
C GLY A 15 5.71 -4.55 -1.24
N HIS A 16 6.56 -3.79 -0.53
CA HIS A 16 6.30 -2.38 -0.20
C HIS A 16 6.21 -1.52 -1.47
N ASN A 17 7.21 -1.61 -2.35
CA ASN A 17 7.20 -0.87 -3.62
C ASN A 17 6.03 -1.26 -4.53
N THR A 18 5.65 -2.53 -4.57
CA THR A 18 4.48 -3.00 -5.32
C THR A 18 3.20 -2.40 -4.76
N ALA A 19 3.03 -2.37 -3.43
CA ALA A 19 1.86 -1.76 -2.79
C ALA A 19 1.74 -0.27 -3.14
N LEU A 20 2.84 0.49 -3.04
CA LEU A 20 2.85 1.91 -3.43
C LEU A 20 2.53 2.12 -4.91
N SER A 21 3.08 1.29 -5.80
CA SER A 21 2.84 1.39 -7.24
C SER A 21 1.37 1.16 -7.60
N ILE A 22 0.72 0.16 -6.98
CA ILE A 22 -0.71 -0.11 -7.17
C ILE A 22 -1.56 1.02 -6.56
N ALA A 23 -1.15 1.58 -5.41
CA ALA A 23 -1.89 2.63 -4.74
C ALA A 23 -1.95 3.91 -5.58
N ARG A 24 -0.83 4.27 -6.22
CA ARG A 24 -0.73 5.40 -7.16
C ARG A 24 -1.62 5.24 -8.40
N GLN A 25 -2.04 4.02 -8.71
CA GLN A 25 -2.97 3.70 -9.79
C GLN A 25 -4.42 3.59 -9.30
N ASN A 26 -4.72 4.04 -8.09
CA ASN A 26 -6.03 3.93 -7.43
C ASN A 26 -6.53 2.48 -7.28
N GLY A 27 -5.60 1.52 -7.22
CA GLY A 27 -5.92 0.11 -6.98
C GLY A 27 -6.19 -0.17 -5.50
N GLY A 28 -7.17 -1.03 -5.21
CA GLY A 28 -7.40 -1.53 -3.85
C GLY A 28 -6.28 -2.48 -3.42
N ILE A 29 -5.82 -2.37 -2.17
CA ILE A 29 -4.67 -3.14 -1.67
C ILE A 29 -4.94 -3.70 -0.28
N ILE A 30 -4.51 -4.94 -0.05
CA ILE A 30 -4.38 -5.55 1.27
C ILE A 30 -2.89 -5.79 1.55
N VAL A 31 -2.38 -5.17 2.61
CA VAL A 31 -0.99 -5.29 3.08
C VAL A 31 -0.89 -6.50 4.02
N ALA A 32 -0.35 -7.62 3.54
CA ALA A 32 -0.11 -8.79 4.37
C ALA A 32 1.37 -8.86 4.78
N TYR A 33 1.61 -9.08 6.08
CA TYR A 33 2.94 -9.14 6.69
C TYR A 33 2.99 -10.28 7.71
N ARG A 34 4.21 -10.78 8.00
CA ARG A 34 4.41 -11.87 8.98
C ARG A 34 4.90 -11.38 10.34
N ARG A 35 5.79 -10.38 10.35
CA ARG A 35 6.39 -9.78 11.55
C ARG A 35 6.60 -8.28 11.31
N ASN A 36 6.73 -7.52 12.40
CA ASN A 36 6.95 -6.07 12.41
C ASN A 36 5.73 -5.26 11.93
N THR A 37 4.71 -5.17 12.79
CA THR A 37 3.49 -4.39 12.56
C THR A 37 3.79 -2.91 12.29
N THR A 38 4.77 -2.32 12.97
CA THR A 38 5.16 -0.91 12.78
C THR A 38 5.59 -0.62 11.34
N GLN A 39 6.33 -1.54 10.69
CA GLN A 39 6.65 -1.37 9.27
C GLN A 39 5.40 -1.47 8.39
N ALA A 40 4.47 -2.38 8.68
CA ALA A 40 3.23 -2.51 7.92
C ALA A 40 2.35 -1.25 8.05
N GLU A 41 2.24 -0.71 9.26
CA GLU A 41 1.52 0.54 9.54
C GLU A 41 2.15 1.74 8.82
N ALA A 42 3.48 1.82 8.78
CA ALA A 42 4.19 2.86 8.03
C ALA A 42 3.85 2.82 6.53
N VAL A 43 3.78 1.62 5.93
CA VAL A 43 3.37 1.46 4.53
C VAL A 43 1.92 1.89 4.31
N VAL A 44 1.00 1.55 5.22
CA VAL A 44 -0.41 1.98 5.13
C VAL A 44 -0.52 3.51 5.25
N ALA A 45 0.24 4.13 6.15
CA ALA A 45 0.27 5.58 6.30
C ALA A 45 0.80 6.26 5.03
N GLU A 46 1.89 5.75 4.45
CA GLU A 46 2.49 6.26 3.21
C GLU A 46 1.54 6.14 2.01
N ILE A 47 0.81 5.02 1.90
CA ILE A 47 -0.21 4.83 0.86
C ILE A 47 -1.31 5.88 1.02
N ARG A 48 -1.83 6.06 2.24
CA ARG A 48 -2.89 7.05 2.50
C ARG A 48 -2.44 8.46 2.12
N THR A 49 -1.24 8.88 2.52
CA THR A 49 -0.73 10.22 2.18
C THR A 49 -0.48 10.38 0.68
N SER A 50 0.00 9.33 0.00
CA SER A 50 0.22 9.35 -1.45
C SER A 50 -1.07 9.47 -2.26
N THR A 51 -2.19 8.94 -1.76
CA THR A 51 -3.49 8.98 -2.47
C THR A 51 -4.25 10.29 -2.24
N VAL A 52 -4.16 10.94 -1.06
CA VAL A 52 -4.91 12.19 -0.79
C VAL A 52 -4.45 13.38 -1.66
N ILE A 53 -3.25 13.32 -2.25
CA ILE A 53 -2.75 14.40 -3.10
C ILE A 53 -3.51 14.46 -4.44
N SER A 54 -4.07 13.35 -4.93
CA SER A 54 -4.77 13.31 -6.22
C SER A 54 -6.19 13.91 -6.21
N GLU A 55 -6.82 14.10 -5.05
CA GLU A 55 -8.17 14.70 -4.94
C GLU A 55 -8.16 16.21 -4.64
N LYS A 56 -6.99 16.84 -4.52
CA LYS A 56 -6.87 18.23 -4.04
C LYS A 56 -6.62 19.29 -5.13
N LEU A 57 -6.99 19.02 -6.38
CA LEU A 57 -6.89 19.94 -7.52
C LEU A 57 -8.23 20.09 -8.25
#